data_AF-A0ABD7FDR8-F1
#
_entry.id   AF-A0ABD7FDR8-F1
#
_cell.length_a   1.000
_cell.length_b   1.000
_cell.length_c   1.000
_cell.angle_alpha   90.00
_cell.angle_beta   90.00
_cell.angle_gamma   90.00
#
_symmetry.space_group_name_H-M   'P 1'
#
loop_
_entity.id
_entity.type
_entity.pdbx_description
1 polymer ?
#
loop_
_entity_poly.entity_id
_entity_poly.type
_entity_poly.pdbx_seq_one_letter_code
_entity_poly.pdbx_strand_id
1 'polypeptide(L)'
;MKPAARRRARECAVQALYSWQLSQNDIADVEYQFLAEQDVKDVDVLYFRELLAGVATNTAYLDGLMKPYLSRLLEELGQVEKAVLRIALYELSKRSDVPYKVAINEAIELAKSFGAEDSHKFVNGVLDKAAPVIRPNKK
;
A
#
# COMPACT_ATOMS: atom_id res chain seq x y z
N MET A 1 -17.82 10.04 1.97
CA MET A 1 -16.39 10.30 2.30
C MET A 1 -15.69 10.82 1.03
N LYS A 2 -14.75 11.77 1.12
CA LYS A 2 -14.20 12.45 -0.07
C LYS A 2 -13.12 11.58 -0.75
N PRO A 3 -13.27 11.20 -2.04
CA PRO A 3 -12.29 10.36 -2.74
C PRO A 3 -10.87 10.93 -2.73
N ALA A 4 -10.74 12.26 -2.88
CA ALA A 4 -9.44 12.96 -2.84
C ALA A 4 -8.71 12.75 -1.49
N ALA A 5 -9.43 12.77 -0.37
CA ALA A 5 -8.84 12.56 0.95
C ALA A 5 -8.35 11.12 1.16
N ARG A 6 -9.03 10.12 0.57
CA ARG A 6 -8.53 8.72 0.56
C ARG A 6 -7.28 8.55 -0.28
N ARG A 7 -7.22 9.23 -1.43
CA ARG A 7 -6.02 9.22 -2.28
C ARG A 7 -4.82 9.81 -1.53
N ARG A 8 -4.98 10.98 -0.93
CA ARG A 8 -3.97 11.60 -0.05
C ARG A 8 -3.57 10.70 1.11
N ALA A 9 -4.52 10.00 1.73
CA ALA A 9 -4.23 9.02 2.77
C ALA A 9 -3.35 7.86 2.29
N ARG A 10 -3.52 7.36 1.05
CA ARG A 10 -2.62 6.34 0.49
C ARG A 10 -1.23 6.88 0.22
N GLU A 11 -1.12 8.10 -0.30
CA GLU A 11 0.17 8.76 -0.54
C GLU A 11 0.95 8.89 0.78
N CYS A 12 0.30 9.38 1.84
CA CYS A 12 0.86 9.42 3.18
C CYS A 12 1.21 8.01 3.70
N ALA A 13 0.35 7.01 3.47
CA ALA A 13 0.59 5.65 3.93
C ALA A 13 1.83 5.02 3.26
N VAL A 14 2.07 5.28 1.97
CA VAL A 14 3.29 4.82 1.28
C VAL A 14 4.53 5.40 1.95
N GLN A 15 4.53 6.70 2.25
CA GLN A 15 5.66 7.39 2.89
C GLN A 15 5.91 6.85 4.30
N ALA A 16 4.86 6.71 5.11
CA ALA A 16 5.00 6.22 6.48
C ALA A 16 5.42 4.74 6.52
N LEU A 17 4.86 3.89 5.65
CA LEU A 17 5.28 2.49 5.55
C LEU A 17 6.71 2.34 5.03
N TYR A 18 7.14 3.21 4.12
CA TYR A 18 8.54 3.28 3.70
C TYR A 18 9.45 3.59 4.89
N SER A 19 9.12 4.63 5.69
CA SER A 19 9.85 4.97 6.91
C SER A 19 9.88 3.82 7.91
N TRP A 20 8.75 3.14 8.11
CA TRP A 20 8.66 1.98 8.99
C TRP A 20 9.54 0.81 8.52
N GLN A 21 9.53 0.51 7.23
CA GLN A 21 10.35 -0.55 6.63
C GLN A 21 11.86 -0.30 6.79
N LEU A 22 12.30 0.96 6.73
CA LEU A 22 13.71 1.32 6.88
C LEU A 22 14.15 1.47 8.33
N SER A 23 13.36 2.15 9.15
CA SER A 23 13.70 2.42 10.55
C SER A 23 13.56 1.20 11.44
N GLN A 24 12.66 0.26 11.09
CA GLN A 24 12.28 -0.88 11.93
C GLN A 24 11.75 -0.47 13.32
N ASN A 25 11.34 0.79 13.48
CA ASN A 25 10.69 1.29 14.68
C ASN A 25 9.30 0.66 14.87
N ASP A 26 8.72 0.84 16.06
CA ASP A 26 7.32 0.50 16.26
C ASP A 26 6.43 1.30 15.31
N ILE A 27 5.40 0.66 14.74
CA ILE A 27 4.48 1.32 13.80
C ILE A 27 3.73 2.48 14.47
N ALA A 28 3.44 2.38 15.78
CA ALA A 28 2.79 3.45 16.53
C ALA A 28 3.68 4.69 16.65
N ASP A 29 4.99 4.50 16.83
CA ASP A 29 5.96 5.61 16.87
C ASP A 29 6.08 6.28 15.50
N VAL A 30 6.13 5.49 14.43
CA VAL A 30 6.15 6.01 13.05
C VAL A 30 4.88 6.79 12.75
N GLU A 31 3.71 6.29 13.14
CA GLU A 31 2.45 7.00 12.98
C GLU A 31 2.46 8.34 13.73
N TYR A 32 2.86 8.33 14.99
CA TYR A 32 2.91 9.52 15.83
C TYR A 32 3.83 10.59 15.24
N GLN A 33 5.06 10.20 14.87
CA GLN A 33 6.04 11.10 14.26
C GLN A 33 5.54 11.65 12.92
N PHE A 34 4.99 10.79 12.06
CA PHE A 34 4.49 11.20 10.75
C PHE A 34 3.37 12.24 10.87
N LEU A 35 2.40 12.03 11.77
CA LEU A 35 1.29 12.96 11.98
C LEU A 35 1.71 14.26 12.65
N ALA A 36 2.83 14.28 13.38
CA ALA A 36 3.37 15.49 13.99
C ALA A 36 4.12 16.38 12.98
N GLU A 37 4.74 15.78 11.97
CA GLU A 37 5.61 16.48 11.01
C GLU A 37 4.91 16.84 9.70
N GLN A 38 3.92 16.06 9.27
CA GLN A 38 3.28 16.21 7.97
C GLN A 38 1.98 17.02 8.04
N ASP A 39 1.73 17.82 7.01
CA ASP A 39 0.46 18.52 6.85
C ASP A 39 -0.61 17.56 6.32
N VAL A 40 -1.50 17.13 7.23
CA VAL A 40 -2.55 16.13 6.97
C VAL A 40 -3.97 16.72 6.90
N LYS A 41 -4.10 18.04 6.69
CA LYS A 41 -5.40 18.74 6.69
C LYS A 41 -6.39 18.26 5.63
N ASP A 42 -5.89 17.72 4.51
CA ASP A 42 -6.68 17.19 3.40
C ASP A 42 -6.72 15.65 3.36
N VAL A 43 -6.15 15.00 4.38
CA VAL A 43 -6.00 13.55 4.47
C VAL A 43 -7.16 12.96 5.26
N ASP A 44 -7.67 11.81 4.81
CA ASP A 44 -8.47 10.97 5.69
C ASP A 44 -7.56 10.24 6.68
N VAL A 45 -7.34 10.86 7.84
CA VAL A 45 -6.46 10.35 8.89
C VAL A 45 -6.95 9.01 9.43
N LEU A 46 -8.27 8.78 9.51
CA LEU A 46 -8.80 7.51 9.98
C LEU A 46 -8.44 6.39 9.01
N TYR A 47 -8.61 6.62 7.72
CA TYR A 47 -8.22 5.65 6.69
C TYR A 47 -6.71 5.42 6.64
N PHE A 48 -5.91 6.48 6.78
CA PHE A 48 -4.45 6.38 6.88
C PHE A 48 -4.02 5.46 8.04
N ARG A 49 -4.57 5.66 9.24
CA ARG A 49 -4.29 4.82 10.41
C ARG A 49 -4.68 3.36 10.19
N GLU A 50 -5.86 3.13 9.62
CA GLU A 50 -6.34 1.79 9.29
C GLU A 50 -5.45 1.07 8.26
N LEU A 51 -4.87 1.81 7.29
CA LEU A 51 -3.90 1.28 6.35
C LEU A 51 -2.58 0.92 7.03
N LEU A 52 -2.02 1.82 7.84
CA LEU A 52 -0.74 1.59 8.54
C LEU A 52 -0.81 0.39 9.47
N ALA A 53 -1.75 0.41 10.42
CA ALA A 53 -1.92 -0.65 11.39
C ALA A 53 -2.30 -1.98 10.71
N GLY A 54 -3.16 -1.90 9.71
CA GLY A 54 -3.59 -3.05 8.92
C GLY A 54 -2.45 -3.73 8.18
N VAL A 55 -1.61 -2.95 7.49
CA VAL A 55 -0.44 -3.49 6.80
C VAL A 55 0.58 -4.03 7.79
N ALA A 56 0.92 -3.28 8.83
CA ALA A 56 1.93 -3.68 9.82
C ALA A 56 1.58 -5.02 10.48
N THR A 57 0.31 -5.18 10.89
CA THR A 57 -0.19 -6.40 11.54
C THR A 57 -0.27 -7.60 10.59
N ASN A 58 -0.41 -7.38 9.28
CA ASN A 58 -0.63 -8.44 8.29
C ASN A 58 0.57 -8.65 7.35
N THR A 59 1.74 -8.08 7.63
CA THR A 59 2.90 -8.11 6.72
C THR A 59 3.23 -9.51 6.20
N ALA A 60 3.38 -10.50 7.07
CA ALA A 60 3.70 -11.88 6.66
C ALA A 60 2.65 -12.48 5.71
N TYR A 61 1.36 -12.20 5.97
CA TYR A 61 0.27 -12.62 5.10
C TYR A 61 0.32 -11.92 3.73
N LEU A 62 0.50 -10.60 3.72
CA LEU A 62 0.56 -9.79 2.49
C LEU A 62 1.77 -10.16 1.63
N ASP A 63 2.92 -10.38 2.26
CA ASP A 63 4.14 -10.83 1.60
C ASP A 63 3.95 -12.24 1.01
N GLY A 64 3.24 -13.12 1.72
CA GLY A 64 2.83 -14.44 1.22
C GLY A 64 1.90 -14.36 0.01
N LEU A 65 0.98 -13.39 -0.02
CA LEU A 65 0.08 -13.17 -1.16
C LEU A 65 0.82 -12.74 -2.42
N MET A 66 1.83 -11.86 -2.32
CA MET A 66 2.54 -11.38 -3.50
C MET A 66 3.61 -12.35 -4.00
N LYS A 67 4.22 -13.14 -3.10
CA LYS A 67 5.40 -13.98 -3.38
C LYS A 67 5.29 -14.84 -4.65
N PRO A 68 4.16 -15.52 -4.95
CA PRO A 68 4.03 -16.33 -6.17
C PRO A 68 4.06 -15.54 -7.48
N TYR A 69 3.85 -14.23 -7.42
CA TYR A 69 3.70 -13.36 -8.58
C TYR A 69 4.93 -12.47 -8.83
N LEU A 70 5.89 -12.47 -7.90
CA LEU A 70 7.14 -11.72 -8.05
C LEU A 70 8.05 -12.42 -9.06
N SER A 71 8.66 -11.65 -9.96
CA SER A 71 9.72 -12.14 -10.86
C SER A 71 11.09 -12.26 -10.19
N ARG A 72 11.22 -11.78 -8.95
CA ARG A 72 12.44 -11.67 -8.16
C ARG A 72 12.11 -11.90 -6.68
N LEU A 73 13.11 -12.04 -5.81
CA LEU A 73 12.86 -12.27 -4.39
C LEU A 73 12.22 -11.04 -3.73
N LEU A 74 11.42 -11.26 -2.67
CA LEU A 74 10.74 -10.18 -1.95
C LEU A 74 11.75 -9.16 -1.37
N GLU A 75 12.91 -9.64 -0.95
CA GLU A 75 14.01 -8.86 -0.41
C GLU A 75 14.69 -7.97 -1.48
N GLU A 76 14.56 -8.32 -2.75
CA GLU A 76 15.12 -7.58 -3.90
C GLU A 76 14.15 -6.51 -4.44
N LEU A 77 12.94 -6.39 -3.87
CA LEU A 77 12.03 -5.31 -4.21
C LEU A 77 12.53 -4.00 -3.60
N GLY A 78 12.41 -2.92 -4.38
CA GLY A 78 12.54 -1.59 -3.81
C GLY A 78 11.50 -1.36 -2.71
N GLN A 79 11.89 -0.58 -1.72
CA GLN A 79 11.06 -0.37 -0.53
C GLN A 79 9.74 0.32 -0.87
N VAL A 80 9.72 1.15 -1.92
CA VAL A 80 8.50 1.80 -2.41
C VAL A 80 7.58 0.79 -3.06
N GLU A 81 8.05 -0.05 -3.99
CA GLU A 81 7.18 -1.07 -4.61
C GLU A 81 6.61 -2.02 -3.56
N LYS A 82 7.42 -2.41 -2.59
CA LYS A 82 6.99 -3.26 -1.49
C LYS A 82 5.89 -2.58 -0.66
N ALA A 83 6.03 -1.31 -0.30
CA ALA A 83 5.01 -0.56 0.43
C ALA A 83 3.71 -0.43 -0.38
N VAL A 84 3.82 -0.08 -1.66
CA VAL A 84 2.66 0.06 -2.57
C VAL A 84 1.92 -1.27 -2.73
N LEU A 85 2.64 -2.37 -2.98
CA LEU A 85 2.04 -3.70 -3.10
C LEU A 85 1.38 -4.13 -1.80
N ARG A 86 2.00 -3.90 -0.65
CA ARG A 86 1.39 -4.23 0.65
C ARG A 86 0.08 -3.47 0.88
N ILE A 87 0.04 -2.17 0.58
CA ILE A 87 -1.21 -1.39 0.66
C ILE A 87 -2.27 -1.97 -0.28
N ALA A 88 -1.92 -2.19 -1.56
CA ALA A 88 -2.86 -2.68 -2.56
C ALA A 88 -3.47 -4.05 -2.18
N LEU A 89 -2.63 -4.97 -1.72
CA LEU A 89 -3.06 -6.30 -1.31
C LEU A 89 -3.87 -6.28 -0.02
N TYR A 90 -3.54 -5.38 0.91
CA TYR A 90 -4.36 -5.15 2.09
C TYR A 90 -5.75 -4.61 1.73
N GLU A 91 -5.82 -3.61 0.84
CA GLU A 91 -7.10 -3.10 0.35
C GLU A 91 -7.91 -4.22 -0.34
N LEU A 92 -7.28 -4.99 -1.24
CA LEU A 92 -7.94 -6.06 -1.97
C LEU A 92 -8.45 -7.18 -1.05
N SER A 93 -7.69 -7.55 -0.01
CA SER A 93 -8.00 -8.69 0.87
C SER A 93 -8.87 -8.34 2.08
N LYS A 94 -8.81 -7.10 2.61
CA LYS A 94 -9.47 -6.71 3.86
C LYS A 94 -10.44 -5.55 3.73
N ARG A 95 -10.37 -4.74 2.66
CA ARG A 95 -11.19 -3.53 2.49
C ARG A 95 -12.23 -3.69 1.40
N SER A 96 -13.38 -4.26 1.75
CA SER A 96 -14.53 -4.38 0.84
C SER A 96 -15.19 -3.03 0.50
N ASP A 97 -14.89 -1.98 1.29
CA ASP A 97 -15.33 -0.61 1.03
C ASP A 97 -14.50 0.08 -0.06
N VAL A 98 -13.38 -0.50 -0.49
CA VAL A 98 -12.57 -0.01 -1.61
C VAL A 98 -12.92 -0.85 -2.86
N PRO A 99 -13.43 -0.22 -3.93
CA PRO A 99 -13.73 -0.94 -5.16
C PRO A 99 -12.47 -1.58 -5.76
N TYR A 100 -12.63 -2.78 -6.32
CA TYR A 100 -11.53 -3.58 -6.87
C TYR A 100 -10.62 -2.79 -7.82
N LYS A 101 -11.21 -2.11 -8.81
CA LYS A 101 -10.46 -1.34 -9.81
C LYS A 101 -9.78 -0.11 -9.21
N VAL A 102 -10.35 0.47 -8.14
CA VAL A 102 -9.78 1.65 -7.48
C VAL A 102 -8.50 1.27 -6.74
N ALA A 103 -8.50 0.17 -5.98
CA ALA A 103 -7.29 -0.31 -5.30
C ALA A 103 -6.12 -0.55 -6.27
N ILE A 104 -6.40 -1.19 -7.41
CA ILE A 104 -5.38 -1.48 -8.43
C ILE A 104 -4.88 -0.19 -9.10
N ASN A 105 -5.79 0.65 -9.58
CA ASN A 105 -5.41 1.88 -10.28
C ASN A 105 -4.62 2.84 -9.37
N GLU A 106 -5.06 3.01 -8.13
CA GLU A 106 -4.36 3.88 -7.17
C GLU A 106 -2.97 3.32 -6.82
N ALA A 107 -2.81 2.01 -6.70
CA ALA A 107 -1.48 1.41 -6.50
C ALA A 107 -0.53 1.68 -7.67
N ILE A 108 -1.02 1.57 -8.90
CA ILE A 108 -0.22 1.87 -10.11
C ILE A 108 0.18 3.35 -10.14
N GLU A 109 -0.73 4.25 -9.81
CA GLU A 109 -0.44 5.69 -9.75
C GLU A 109 0.57 6.03 -8.64
N LEU A 110 0.45 5.43 -7.45
CA LEU A 110 1.45 5.58 -6.39
C LEU A 110 2.83 5.09 -6.82
N ALA A 111 2.89 3.96 -7.53
CA ALA A 111 4.14 3.44 -8.08
C ALA A 111 4.75 4.34 -9.16
N LYS A 112 3.93 5.10 -9.92
CA LYS A 112 4.45 6.12 -10.85
C LYS A 112 4.99 7.34 -10.10
N SER A 113 4.33 7.75 -9.03
CA SER A 113 4.69 8.97 -8.28
C SER A 113 5.92 8.78 -7.41
N PHE A 114 6.08 7.62 -6.78
CA PHE A 114 7.13 7.37 -5.78
C PHE A 114 8.16 6.32 -6.21
N GLY A 115 7.82 5.46 -7.16
CA GLY A 115 8.68 4.36 -7.59
C GLY A 115 9.80 4.82 -8.51
N ALA A 116 10.71 3.89 -8.80
CA ALA A 116 11.72 4.05 -9.82
C ALA A 116 11.11 3.95 -11.23
N GLU A 117 11.96 4.11 -12.24
CA GLU A 117 11.58 3.84 -13.63
C GLU A 117 11.00 2.42 -13.75
N ASP A 118 9.88 2.30 -14.47
CA ASP A 118 9.14 1.05 -14.67
C ASP A 118 8.51 0.39 -13.43
N SER A 119 8.62 0.94 -12.21
CA SER A 119 7.97 0.38 -11.01
C SER A 119 6.46 0.19 -11.18
N HIS A 120 5.79 1.11 -11.87
CA HIS A 120 4.36 1.02 -12.16
C HIS A 120 3.99 -0.15 -13.08
N LYS A 121 4.84 -0.51 -14.05
CA LYS A 121 4.64 -1.67 -14.92
C LYS A 121 4.77 -2.96 -14.12
N PHE A 122 5.77 -3.02 -13.22
CA PHE A 122 5.96 -4.14 -12.31
C PHE A 122 4.77 -4.33 -11.38
N VAL A 123 4.34 -3.26 -10.69
CA VAL A 123 3.18 -3.29 -9.79
C VAL A 123 1.92 -3.72 -10.53
N ASN A 124 1.67 -3.18 -11.73
CA ASN A 124 0.53 -3.61 -12.55
C ASN A 124 0.60 -5.13 -12.87
N GLY A 125 1.76 -5.62 -13.31
CA GLY A 125 1.93 -7.03 -13.65
C GLY A 125 1.73 -7.99 -12.47
N VAL A 126 2.09 -7.57 -11.25
CA VAL A 126 1.83 -8.34 -10.02
C VAL A 126 0.34 -8.33 -9.69
N LEU A 127 -0.28 -7.15 -9.67
CA LEU A 127 -1.69 -7.00 -9.29
C LEU A 127 -2.66 -7.64 -10.29
N ASP A 128 -2.35 -7.63 -11.58
CA ASP A 128 -3.14 -8.32 -12.62
C ASP A 128 -3.29 -9.82 -12.33
N LYS A 129 -2.28 -10.44 -11.70
CA LYS A 129 -2.28 -11.86 -11.34
C LYS A 129 -2.83 -12.10 -9.93
N ALA A 130 -2.46 -11.26 -8.97
CA ALA A 130 -2.83 -11.44 -7.57
C ALA A 130 -4.28 -11.06 -7.27
N ALA A 131 -4.75 -9.94 -7.83
CA ALA A 131 -6.06 -9.38 -7.47
C ALA A 131 -7.24 -10.31 -7.80
N PRO A 132 -7.31 -11.02 -8.95
CA PRO A 132 -8.39 -11.96 -9.24
C PRO A 132 -8.45 -13.15 -8.27
N VAL A 133 -7.30 -13.54 -7.70
CA VAL A 133 -7.21 -14.64 -6.73
C VAL A 133 -7.67 -14.18 -5.36
N ILE A 134 -7.28 -12.96 -4.95
CA ILE A 134 -7.64 -12.38 -3.65
C ILE A 134 -9.13 -12.03 -3.60
N ARG A 135 -9.66 -11.48 -4.71
CA ARG A 135 -11.05 -11.05 -4.79
C ARG A 135 -11.72 -11.56 -6.09
N PRO A 136 -12.17 -12.83 -6.11
CA PRO A 136 -12.69 -13.48 -7.31
C PRO A 136 -13.94 -12.81 -7.91
N ASN A 137 -14.74 -12.15 -7.09
CA ASN A 137 -15.94 -11.44 -7.55
C ASN A 137 -15.61 -10.12 -8.30
N LYS A 138 -14.36 -9.67 -8.28
CA LYS A 138 -13.86 -8.43 -8.92
C LYS A 138 -14.68 -7.18 -8.59
N LYS A 139 -15.24 -7.13 -7.38
CA LYS A 139 -16.03 -6.00 -6.87
C LYS A 139 -15.19 -5.07 -6.00
#